data_AF-A0A2W4W4W3-F1
#
_entry.id   AF-A0A2W4W4W3-F1
#
_cell.length_a   1.000
_cell.length_b   1.000
_cell.length_c   1.000
_cell.angle_alpha   90.00
_cell.angle_beta   90.00
_cell.angle_gamma   90.00
#
_symmetry.space_group_name_H-M   'P 1'
#
loop_
_entity.id
_entity.type
_entity.pdbx_description
1 polymer ?
#
loop_
_entity_poly.entity_id
_entity_poly.type
_entity_poly.pdbx_seq_one_letter_code
_entity_poly.pdbx_strand_id
1 'polypeptide(L)' 'MAWAIATFYKFAPLSEPGALRVELLARCLGWGLRGTILLASEGLNATVAGDQPSLDALLAWLHSHPEIG' A
#
# COMPACT_ATOMS: atom_id res chain seq x y z
N MET A 1 18.08 -2.13 -14.83
CA MET A 1 16.88 -2.27 -13.97
C MET A 1 16.22 -0.92 -13.90
N ALA A 2 14.92 -0.84 -14.22
CA ALA A 2 14.15 0.39 -14.10
C ALA A 2 13.36 0.34 -12.79
N TRP A 3 13.44 1.42 -12.01
CA TRP A 3 12.60 1.63 -10.84
C TRP A 3 11.38 2.44 -11.27
N ALA A 4 10.21 2.09 -10.74
CA ALA A 4 8.98 2.85 -10.92
C ALA A 4 8.54 3.47 -9.58
N ILE A 5 7.77 4.55 -9.67
CA ILE A 5 7.17 5.24 -8.53
C ILE A 5 5.65 5.23 -8.75
N ALA A 6 4.93 4.72 -7.77
CA ALA A 6 3.48 4.74 -7.70
C ALA A 6 3.01 5.77 -6.69
N THR A 7 2.07 6.63 -7.10
CA THR A 7 1.35 7.55 -6.22
C THR A 7 -0.14 7.25 -6.31
N PHE A 8 -0.82 7.06 -5.18
CA PHE A 8 -2.24 6.73 -5.17
C PHE A 8 -2.92 7.21 -3.89
N TYR A 9 -4.23 7.37 -3.95
CA TYR A 9 -5.07 7.62 -2.78
C TYR A 9 -6.43 6.93 -2.98
N LYS A 10 -7.11 6.62 -1.88
CA LYS A 10 -8.49 6.17 -1.90
C LYS A 10 -9.17 6.59 -0.59
N PHE A 11 -10.33 7.23 -0.71
CA PHE A 11 -11.23 7.39 0.42
C PHE A 11 -11.99 6.07 0.61
N ALA A 12 -11.80 5.46 1.77
CA ALA A 12 -12.37 4.17 2.14
C ALA A 12 -12.42 4.13 3.67
N PRO A 13 -13.61 3.97 4.29
CA PRO A 13 -13.68 3.82 5.73
C PRO A 13 -12.86 2.62 6.20
N LEU A 14 -11.87 2.85 7.06
CA LEU A 14 -11.01 1.82 7.62
C LEU A 14 -11.33 1.66 9.10
N SER A 15 -11.78 0.47 9.50
CA SER A 15 -12.14 0.18 10.89
C SER A 15 -10.92 0.18 11.81
N GLU A 16 -9.82 -0.45 11.39
CA GLU A 16 -8.61 -0.62 12.21
C GLU A 16 -7.32 -0.19 11.47
N PRO A 17 -7.11 1.12 11.20
CA PRO A 17 -5.93 1.61 10.47
C PRO A 17 -4.59 1.19 11.11
N GLY A 18 -4.56 1.03 12.44
CA GLY A 18 -3.38 0.60 13.18
C GLY A 18 -2.98 -0.85 12.88
N ALA A 19 -3.95 -1.77 12.84
CA ALA A 19 -3.72 -3.17 12.47
C ALA A 19 -3.31 -3.28 11.01
N LEU A 20 -4.01 -2.56 10.12
CA LEU A 20 -3.70 -2.49 8.69
C LEU A 20 -2.27 -1.99 8.44
N ARG A 21 -1.81 -0.98 9.19
CA ARG A 21 -0.45 -0.46 9.09
C ARG A 21 0.59 -1.55 9.35
N VAL A 22 0.38 -2.40 10.35
CA VAL A 22 1.34 -3.47 10.71
C VAL A 22 1.44 -4.50 9.58
N GLU A 23 0.30 -4.96 9.06
CA GLU A 23 0.28 -5.93 7.97
C GLU A 23 0.90 -5.36 6.69
N LEU A 24 0.46 -4.16 6.28
CA LEU A 24 0.91 -3.55 5.03
C LEU A 24 2.41 -3.21 5.06
N LEU A 25 2.92 -2.75 6.21
CA LEU A 25 4.35 -2.50 6.38
C LEU A 25 5.17 -3.79 6.22
N ALA A 26 4.75 -4.89 6.85
CA ALA A 26 5.45 -6.16 6.75
C ALA A 26 5.51 -6.68 5.31
N ARG A 27 4.40 -6.55 4.56
CA ARG A 27 4.34 -6.91 3.13
C ARG A 27 5.25 -6.03 2.28
N CYS A 28 5.16 -4.71 2.43
CA CYS A 28 6.00 -3.77 1.68
C CYS A 28 7.50 -4.01 1.91
N LEU A 29 7.90 -4.28 3.16
CA LEU A 29 9.28 -4.64 3.50
C LEU A 29 9.69 -5.97 2.86
N GLY A 30 8.79 -6.97 2.86
CA GLY A 30 9.01 -8.26 2.20
C GLY A 30 9.19 -8.15 0.68
N TRP A 31 8.52 -7.19 0.04
CA TRP A 31 8.69 -6.88 -1.38
C TRP A 31 9.83 -5.88 -1.67
N GLY A 32 10.57 -5.42 -0.65
CA GLY A 32 11.67 -4.48 -0.84
C GLY A 32 11.24 -3.08 -1.33
N LEU A 33 9.96 -2.72 -1.13
CA LEU A 33 9.42 -1.41 -1.50
C LEU A 33 9.95 -0.30 -0.57
N ARG A 34 10.06 0.92 -1.10
CA ARG A 34 10.44 2.11 -0.35
C ARG A 34 9.45 3.24 -0.55
N GLY A 35 9.17 4.02 0.49
CA GLY A 35 8.27 5.16 0.41
C GLY A 35 7.39 5.28 1.64
N THR A 36 6.25 5.96 1.49
CA THR A 36 5.32 6.23 2.57
C THR A 36 3.89 5.88 2.14
N ILE A 37 3.16 5.21 3.04
CA ILE A 37 1.71 5.01 2.94
C ILE A 37 1.12 5.59 4.23
N LEU A 38 0.26 6.60 4.08
CA LEU A 38 -0.53 7.20 5.14
C LEU A 38 -1.87 6.46 5.21
N LEU A 39 -2.25 6.07 6.43
CA LEU A 39 -3.52 5.41 6.72
C LEU A 39 -4.26 6.25 7.76
N ALA A 40 -5.54 6.50 7.52
CA ALA A 40 -6.45 7.19 8.42
C ALA A 40 -7.80 6.47 8.40
N SER A 41 -8.68 6.76 9.35
CA SER A 41 -10.03 6.17 9.38
C SER A 41 -10.85 6.47 8.12
N GLU A 42 -10.52 7.54 7.39
CA GLU A 42 -11.17 7.94 6.13
C GLU A 42 -10.57 7.31 4.86
N GLY A 43 -9.42 6.63 4.96
CA GLY A 43 -8.78 5.98 3.82
C GLY A 43 -7.25 6.05 3.84
N LEU A 44 -6.67 6.16 2.64
CA LEU A 44 -5.22 6.07 2.45
C LEU A 44 -4.68 7.00 1.36
N ASN A 45 -3.40 7.36 1.49
CA ASN A 45 -2.60 8.08 0.50
C ASN A 45 -1.17 7.54 0.49
N ALA A 46 -0.55 7.40 -0.68
CA ALA A 46 0.73 6.73 -0.82
C ALA A 46 1.63 7.33 -1.89
N THR A 47 2.94 7.23 -1.64
CA THR A 47 4.01 7.34 -2.63
C THR A 47 5.04 6.25 -2.35
N VAL A 48 5.16 5.28 -3.27
CA VAL A 48 5.98 4.07 -3.10
C VAL A 48 6.80 3.81 -4.37
N ALA A 49 8.05 3.39 -4.21
CA ALA A 49 8.97 3.04 -5.28
C ALA A 49 9.43 1.59 -5.16
N GLY A 50 9.62 0.92 -6.30
CA GLY A 50 9.99 -0.48 -6.39
C GLY A 50 10.26 -0.92 -7.83
N ASP A 51 10.60 -2.18 -8.01
CA ASP A 51 10.51 -2.81 -9.33
C ASP A 51 9.04 -3.09 -9.68
N GLN A 52 8.77 -3.36 -10.97
CA GLN A 52 7.40 -3.57 -11.44
C GLN A 52 6.69 -4.73 -10.71
N PRO A 53 7.30 -5.93 -10.54
CA PRO A 53 6.65 -7.03 -9.83
C PRO A 53 6.27 -6.71 -8.38
N SER A 54 7.10 -5.95 -7.66
CA SER A 54 6.83 -5.56 -6.28
C SER A 54 5.69 -4.56 -6.17
N LEU A 55 5.61 -3.60 -7.11
CA LEU A 55 4.50 -2.66 -7.19
C LEU A 55 3.20 -3.36 -7.59
N ASP A 56 3.25 -4.30 -8.53
CA ASP A 56 2.09 -5.10 -8.94
C ASP A 56 1.56 -5.94 -7.76
N ALA A 57 2.44 -6.53 -6.96
CA ALA A 57 2.06 -7.27 -5.76
C ALA A 57 1.35 -6.37 -4.72
N LEU A 58 1.85 -5.14 -4.51
CA LEU A 58 1.19 -4.16 -3.65
C LEU A 58 -0.21 -3.79 -4.16
N LEU A 59 -0.33 -3.44 -5.44
CA LEU A 59 -1.61 -3.03 -6.04
C LEU A 59 -2.62 -4.18 -6.05
N ALA A 60 -2.18 -5.41 -6.36
CA ALA A 60 -3.03 -6.59 -6.32
C ALA A 60 -3.57 -6.85 -4.90
N TRP A 61 -2.71 -6.73 -3.89
CA TRP A 61 -3.13 -6.90 -2.50
C TRP A 61 -4.15 -5.82 -2.08
N LEU A 62 -3.88 -4.55 -2.39
CA LEU A 62 -4.79 -3.44 -2.09
C LEU A 62 -6.17 -3.63 -2.75
N HIS A 63 -6.20 -4.04 -4.03
CA HIS A 63 -7.46 -4.33 -4.74
C HIS A 63 -8.21 -5.55 -4.19
N SER A 64 -7.51 -6.51 -3.57
CA SER A 64 -8.14 -7.69 -2.96
C SER A 64 -8.64 -7.46 -1.53
N HIS A 65 -8.24 -6.37 -0.88
CA HIS A 65 -8.51 -6.14 0.54
C HIS A 65 -9.98 -5.70 0.74
N PRO A 66 -10.73 -6.27 1.70
CA PRO A 66 -12.18 -6.08 1.80
C PRO A 66 -12.63 -4.63 2.05
N GLU A 67 -11.83 -3.84 2.78
CA GLU A 67 -12.15 -2.42 3.03
C GLU A 67 -11.54 -1.47 1.99
N ILE A 68 -10.57 -1.92 1.19
CA ILE A 68 -9.81 -1.04 0.27
C ILE A 68 -10.11 -1.33 -1.20
N GLY A 69 -10.52 -2.56 -1.56
CA GLY A 69 -10.87 -3.00 -2.92
C GLY A 69 -11.93 -2.16 -3.59
#